data_AF-A0A6A0AKL4-F1
#
_entry.id   AF-A0A6A0AKL4-F1
#
_cell.length_a   1.000
_cell.length_b   1.000
_cell.length_c   1.000
_cell.angle_alpha   90.00
_cell.angle_beta   90.00
_cell.angle_gamma   90.00
#
_symmetry.space_group_name_H-M   'P 1'
#
loop_
_entity.id
_entity.type
_entity.pdbx_description
1 polymer ?
#
loop_
_entity_poly.entity_id
_entity_poly.type
_entity_poly.pdbx_seq_one_letter_code
_entity_poly.pdbx_strand_id
1 'polypeptide(L)'
;MVLKGVPCTPSASGAPSGSSSSSEFEKAATVGVVVIVALMLLIASQAVQQGFPAITSGQVPIWFKPGSAAMLPEAFAVLGFAFYMQPMLMPLLAEMPRGEAGMKVSEQAVHITLYGVASAAYGSVGLFGAALFGDATESNIMVNDLLPGQPRATLVLYGALMVYLCCGMVTTHYALRASLEVL
;
A
#
# COMPACT_ATOMS: atom_id res chain seq x y z
N MET A 1 9.34 56.76 -2.64
CA MET A 1 8.08 56.53 -3.39
C MET A 1 7.29 55.51 -2.59
N VAL A 2 6.30 55.98 -1.84
CA VAL A 2 5.54 55.23 -0.83
C VAL A 2 4.26 54.73 -1.51
N LEU A 3 4.08 53.42 -1.62
CA LEU A 3 2.83 52.86 -2.13
C LEU A 3 1.79 52.81 -1.00
N LYS A 4 0.79 53.69 -1.15
CA LYS A 4 -0.43 53.81 -0.35
C LYS A 4 -1.23 52.51 -0.34
N GLY A 5 -1.85 52.25 0.80
CA GLY A 5 -2.60 51.05 1.13
C GLY A 5 -3.82 50.77 0.24
N VAL A 6 -4.11 49.48 0.15
CA VAL A 6 -5.38 48.92 -0.32
C VAL A 6 -6.17 48.50 0.93
N PRO A 7 -7.40 49.00 1.12
CA PRO A 7 -8.22 48.65 2.28
C PRO A 7 -8.73 47.20 2.20
N CYS A 8 -8.62 46.48 3.32
CA CYS A 8 -9.33 45.24 3.57
C CYS A 8 -10.85 45.52 3.66
N THR A 9 -11.64 44.80 2.87
CA THR A 9 -13.06 44.57 3.14
C THR A 9 -13.26 43.10 3.51
N PRO A 10 -13.82 42.79 4.69
CA PRO A 10 -14.30 41.45 5.00
C PRO A 10 -15.74 41.35 4.50
N SER A 11 -16.01 40.48 3.51
CA SER A 11 -17.39 40.08 3.21
C SER A 11 -17.51 38.58 3.16
N ALA A 12 -18.56 38.13 3.84
CA ALA A 12 -18.85 36.80 4.31
C ALA A 12 -19.22 35.78 3.23
N SER A 13 -19.22 34.54 3.72
CA SER A 13 -20.09 33.41 3.38
C SER A 13 -19.89 32.73 2.03
N GLY A 14 -19.15 31.63 2.09
CA GLY A 14 -19.13 30.58 1.11
C GLY A 14 -18.25 29.44 1.60
N ALA A 15 -18.52 28.92 2.80
CA ALA A 15 -17.87 27.69 3.24
C ALA A 15 -18.29 26.57 2.28
N PRO A 16 -17.36 25.96 1.52
CA PRO A 16 -17.70 24.73 0.84
C PRO A 16 -17.93 23.68 1.92
N SER A 17 -19.13 23.11 1.91
CA SER A 17 -19.50 21.89 2.61
C SER A 17 -18.63 20.73 2.13
N GLY A 18 -17.37 20.69 2.59
CA GLY A 18 -16.35 19.72 2.17
C GLY A 18 -16.18 18.53 3.11
N SER A 19 -17.05 18.35 4.11
CA SER A 19 -16.88 17.34 5.15
C SER A 19 -17.34 15.92 4.77
N SER A 20 -18.01 15.71 3.63
CA SER A 20 -18.48 14.39 3.21
C SER A 20 -17.41 13.54 2.54
N SER A 21 -16.61 14.13 1.65
CA SER A 21 -15.67 13.38 0.77
C SER A 21 -14.49 12.76 1.52
N SER A 22 -13.87 13.49 2.47
CA SER A 22 -12.73 12.99 3.24
C SER A 22 -13.08 11.75 4.08
N SER A 23 -14.25 11.75 4.70
CA SER A 23 -14.72 10.65 5.55
C SER A 23 -14.99 9.36 4.77
N GLU A 24 -15.36 9.47 3.48
CA GLU A 24 -15.59 8.30 2.62
C GLU A 24 -14.27 7.68 2.15
N PHE A 25 -13.27 8.50 1.85
CA PHE A 25 -11.91 8.02 1.56
C PHE A 25 -11.26 7.36 2.77
N GLU A 26 -11.43 7.92 3.98
CA GLU A 26 -10.92 7.31 5.22
C GLU A 26 -11.55 5.93 5.48
N LYS A 27 -12.86 5.79 5.26
CA LYS A 27 -13.57 4.51 5.37
C LYS A 27 -13.08 3.52 4.32
N ALA A 28 -12.95 3.94 3.06
CA ALA A 28 -12.46 3.09 1.98
C ALA A 28 -11.01 2.63 2.22
N ALA A 29 -10.15 3.54 2.70
CA ALA A 29 -8.77 3.23 3.08
C ALA A 29 -8.72 2.22 4.24
N THR A 30 -9.56 2.40 5.26
CA THR A 30 -9.65 1.48 6.39
C THR A 30 -10.07 0.08 5.94
N VAL A 31 -11.07 -0.02 5.06
CA VAL A 31 -11.51 -1.31 4.49
C VAL A 31 -10.36 -1.96 3.71
N GLY A 32 -9.61 -1.18 2.92
CA GLY A 32 -8.44 -1.68 2.21
C GLY A 32 -7.37 -2.25 3.13
N VAL A 33 -7.02 -1.53 4.20
CA VAL A 33 -6.07 -2.01 5.21
C VAL A 33 -6.56 -3.32 5.83
N VAL A 34 -7.84 -3.43 6.18
CA VAL A 34 -8.42 -4.67 6.74
C VAL A 34 -8.28 -5.84 5.77
N VAL A 35 -8.55 -5.65 4.47
CA VAL A 35 -8.41 -6.69 3.45
C VAL A 35 -6.95 -7.17 3.34
N ILE A 36 -5.99 -6.24 3.32
CA ILE A 36 -4.56 -6.58 3.24
C ILE A 36 -4.09 -7.30 4.52
N VAL A 37 -4.47 -6.83 5.70
CA VAL A 37 -4.14 -7.49 6.97
C VAL A 37 -4.75 -8.89 7.04
N ALA A 38 -6.01 -9.05 6.61
CA ALA A 38 -6.66 -10.36 6.55
C ALA A 38 -5.91 -11.32 5.61
N LEU A 39 -5.48 -10.83 4.45
CA LEU A 39 -4.67 -11.61 3.52
C LEU A 39 -3.32 -12.02 4.12
N MET A 40 -2.62 -11.09 4.79
CA MET A 40 -1.36 -11.38 5.49
C MET A 40 -1.53 -12.48 6.54
N LEU A 41 -2.56 -12.37 7.37
CA LEU A 41 -2.87 -13.35 8.41
C LEU A 41 -3.24 -14.71 7.80
N LEU A 42 -3.97 -14.72 6.69
CA LEU A 42 -4.33 -15.95 5.98
C LEU A 42 -3.07 -16.67 5.48
N ILE A 43 -2.19 -15.98 4.77
CA ILE A 43 -0.94 -16.55 4.26
C ILE A 43 -0.08 -17.06 5.42
N ALA A 44 0.08 -16.28 6.49
CA ALA A 44 0.85 -16.68 7.66
C ALA A 44 0.23 -17.91 8.35
N SER A 45 -1.09 -17.94 8.51
CA SER A 45 -1.79 -19.08 9.11
C SER A 45 -1.62 -20.36 8.29
N GLN A 46 -1.66 -20.25 6.96
CA GLN A 46 -1.45 -21.38 6.07
C GLN A 46 0.00 -21.88 6.09
N ALA A 47 0.96 -20.96 6.11
CA ALA A 47 2.38 -21.30 6.26
C ALA A 47 2.64 -22.07 7.57
N VAL A 48 2.02 -21.65 8.67
CA VAL A 48 2.11 -22.33 9.97
C VAL A 48 1.40 -23.69 9.95
N GLN A 49 0.18 -23.77 9.42
CA GLN A 49 -0.60 -25.02 9.37
C GLN A 49 0.06 -26.10 8.51
N GLN A 50 0.72 -25.70 7.41
CA GLN A 50 1.44 -26.61 6.53
C GLN A 50 2.89 -26.86 6.98
N GLY A 51 3.33 -26.25 8.08
CA GLY A 51 4.65 -26.49 8.67
C GLY A 51 5.81 -25.97 7.81
N PHE A 52 5.61 -24.91 7.03
CA PHE A 52 6.62 -24.32 6.14
C PHE A 52 7.21 -25.33 5.13
N PRO A 53 6.40 -25.82 4.17
CA PRO A 53 6.78 -26.91 3.27
C PRO A 53 8.02 -26.59 2.42
N ALA A 54 8.24 -25.32 2.05
CA ALA A 54 9.39 -24.94 1.24
C ALA A 54 10.70 -24.82 2.06
N ILE A 55 10.59 -24.56 3.36
CA ILE A 55 11.74 -24.56 4.29
C ILE A 55 12.12 -26.00 4.62
N THR A 56 11.14 -26.85 4.93
CA THR A 56 11.38 -28.27 5.28
C THR A 56 11.92 -29.07 4.10
N SER A 57 11.51 -28.76 2.87
CA SER A 57 12.04 -29.36 1.64
C SER A 57 13.39 -28.78 1.20
N GLY A 58 13.91 -27.75 1.88
CA GLY A 58 15.19 -27.12 1.55
C GLY A 58 15.19 -26.28 0.26
N GLN A 59 14.01 -25.98 -0.30
CA GLN A 59 13.86 -25.15 -1.49
C GLN A 59 14.15 -23.67 -1.22
N VAL A 60 13.81 -23.20 -0.03
CA VAL A 60 14.18 -21.87 0.45
C VAL A 60 15.43 -22.01 1.30
N PRO A 61 16.65 -21.88 0.73
CA PRO A 61 17.83 -21.86 1.55
C PRO A 61 17.77 -20.59 2.40
N ILE A 62 17.91 -20.77 3.71
CA ILE A 62 18.02 -19.67 4.70
C ILE A 62 19.21 -18.75 4.36
N TRP A 63 20.08 -19.17 3.42
CA TRP A 63 21.27 -18.49 2.93
C TRP A 63 21.29 -18.49 1.39
N PHE A 64 21.10 -17.32 0.79
CA PHE A 64 21.24 -16.97 -0.64
C PHE A 64 21.77 -18.08 -1.58
N LYS A 65 20.91 -18.54 -2.50
CA LYS A 65 21.30 -19.48 -3.57
C LYS A 65 22.17 -18.74 -4.62
N PRO A 66 23.40 -19.19 -4.89
CA PRO A 66 24.22 -18.66 -5.99
C PRO A 66 23.56 -19.08 -7.32
N GLY A 67 22.90 -18.13 -7.96
CA GLY A 67 22.03 -18.33 -9.13
C GLY A 67 20.84 -17.36 -9.17
N SER A 68 20.45 -16.81 -8.00
CA SER A 68 19.41 -15.77 -7.88
C SER A 68 19.80 -14.40 -8.44
N ALA A 69 21.08 -14.18 -8.78
CA ALA A 69 21.56 -12.88 -9.24
C ALA A 69 20.92 -12.41 -10.56
N ALA A 70 20.46 -13.34 -11.41
CA ALA A 70 19.78 -13.01 -12.66
C ALA A 70 18.38 -12.41 -12.44
N MET A 71 17.71 -12.77 -11.34
CA MET A 71 16.35 -12.30 -10.99
C MET A 71 16.38 -11.08 -10.06
N LEU A 72 17.56 -10.67 -9.56
CA LEU A 72 17.71 -9.50 -8.70
C LEU A 72 17.21 -8.20 -9.35
N PRO A 73 17.51 -7.89 -10.63
CA PRO A 73 17.04 -6.65 -11.25
C PRO A 73 15.52 -6.54 -11.29
N GLU A 74 14.83 -7.66 -11.57
CA GLU A 74 13.37 -7.73 -11.56
C GLU A 74 12.82 -7.53 -10.14
N ALA A 75 13.40 -8.21 -9.15
CA ALA A 75 13.02 -8.03 -7.75
C ALA A 75 13.22 -6.58 -7.28
N PHE A 76 14.31 -5.93 -7.67
CA PHE A 76 14.56 -4.51 -7.37
C PHE A 76 13.57 -3.58 -8.07
N ALA A 77 13.17 -3.88 -9.31
CA ALA A 77 12.18 -3.09 -10.02
C ALA A 77 10.78 -3.20 -9.36
N VAL A 78 10.37 -4.42 -8.99
CA VAL A 78 9.11 -4.67 -8.27
C VAL A 78 9.14 -4.01 -6.89
N LEU A 79 10.26 -4.11 -6.17
CA LEU A 79 10.44 -3.43 -4.89
C LEU A 79 10.38 -1.92 -5.06
N GLY A 80 11.06 -1.36 -6.06
CA GLY A 80 11.02 0.07 -6.37
C GLY A 80 9.59 0.55 -6.65
N PHE A 81 8.80 -0.24 -7.38
CA PHE A 81 7.39 0.03 -7.61
C PHE A 81 6.55 -0.09 -6.32
N ALA A 82 6.80 -1.09 -5.49
CA ALA A 82 6.10 -1.30 -4.23
C ALA A 82 6.28 -0.12 -3.24
N PHE A 83 7.44 0.53 -3.26
CA PHE A 83 7.74 1.70 -2.44
C PHE A 83 7.46 3.04 -3.17
N TYR A 84 6.83 3.01 -4.34
CA TYR A 84 6.56 4.20 -5.14
C TYR A 84 5.37 5.01 -4.62
N MET A 85 5.62 5.85 -3.62
CA MET A 85 4.60 6.70 -2.97
C MET A 85 4.60 8.15 -3.45
N GLN A 86 5.57 8.55 -4.28
CA GLN A 86 5.83 9.95 -4.63
C GLN A 86 4.62 10.71 -5.22
N PRO A 87 3.79 10.14 -6.12
CA PRO A 87 2.62 10.84 -6.66
C PRO A 87 1.53 11.12 -5.61
N MET A 88 1.42 10.29 -4.57
CA MET A 88 0.40 10.43 -3.52
C MET A 88 0.83 11.43 -2.44
N LEU A 89 2.12 11.76 -2.36
CA LEU A 89 2.65 12.63 -1.31
C LEU A 89 2.29 14.10 -1.53
N MET A 90 2.22 14.54 -2.79
CA MET A 90 1.94 15.94 -3.15
C MET A 90 0.57 16.44 -2.65
N PRO A 91 -0.55 15.70 -2.87
CA PRO A 91 -1.85 16.07 -2.29
C PRO A 91 -1.85 16.06 -0.75
N LEU A 92 -1.21 15.07 -0.12
CA LEU A 92 -1.14 14.94 1.34
C LEU A 92 -0.37 16.10 2.00
N LEU A 93 0.70 16.59 1.37
CA LEU A 93 1.45 17.74 1.85
C LEU A 93 0.63 19.04 1.82
N ALA A 94 -0.36 19.14 0.93
CA ALA A 94 -1.25 20.31 0.85
C ALA A 94 -2.20 20.40 2.06
N GLU A 95 -2.49 19.28 2.72
CA GLU A 95 -3.36 19.20 3.90
C GLU A 95 -2.60 19.37 5.23
N MET A 96 -1.27 19.31 5.21
CA MET A 96 -0.42 19.42 6.39
C MET A 96 -0.26 20.88 6.86
N PRO A 97 -0.13 21.13 8.17
CA PRO A 97 0.08 22.47 8.70
C PRO A 97 1.38 23.08 8.15
N ARG A 98 1.34 24.36 7.75
CA ARG A 98 2.51 25.05 7.20
C ARG A 98 3.56 25.34 8.28
N GLY A 99 4.84 25.21 7.92
CA GLY A 99 5.99 25.54 8.79
C GLY A 99 6.86 24.33 9.17
N GLU A 100 7.94 24.57 9.92
CA GLU A 100 8.91 23.51 10.31
C GLU A 100 8.27 22.37 11.12
N ALA A 101 7.27 22.67 11.95
CA ALA A 101 6.58 21.66 12.73
C ALA A 101 5.79 20.68 11.84
N GLY A 102 5.08 21.18 10.83
CA GLY A 102 4.34 20.32 9.90
C GLY A 102 5.25 19.51 8.98
N MET A 103 6.41 20.07 8.60
CA MET A 103 7.43 19.34 7.85
C MET A 103 7.94 18.13 8.63
N LYS A 104 8.29 18.31 9.92
CA LYS A 104 8.80 17.22 10.77
C LYS A 104 7.76 16.12 10.97
N VAL A 105 6.50 16.48 11.20
CA VAL A 105 5.41 15.51 11.35
C VAL A 105 5.18 14.74 10.05
N SER A 106 5.19 15.42 8.90
CA SER A 106 5.06 14.78 7.59
C SER A 106 6.20 13.80 7.31
N GLU A 107 7.44 14.22 7.56
CA GLU A 107 8.62 13.38 7.38
C GLU A 107 8.56 12.12 8.26
N GLN A 108 8.21 12.28 9.53
CA GLN A 108 8.04 11.14 10.45
C GLN A 108 6.93 10.19 10.00
N ALA A 109 5.78 10.72 9.58
CA ALA A 109 4.66 9.91 9.10
C ALA A 109 5.05 9.09 7.85
N VAL A 110 5.77 9.70 6.91
CA VAL A 110 6.27 9.03 5.71
C VAL A 110 7.26 7.92 6.08
N HIS A 111 8.23 8.22 6.96
CA HIS A 111 9.21 7.22 7.39
C HIS A 111 8.57 6.04 8.11
N ILE A 112 7.61 6.28 9.00
CA ILE A 112 6.89 5.21 9.71
C ILE A 112 6.10 4.36 8.70
N THR A 113 5.45 4.99 7.72
CA THR A 113 4.64 4.28 6.73
C THR A 113 5.51 3.46 5.78
N LEU A 114 6.60 4.02 5.25
CA LEU A 114 7.52 3.31 4.35
C LEU A 114 8.29 2.23 5.11
N TYR A 115 9.07 2.62 6.12
CA TYR A 115 10.01 1.69 6.75
C TYR A 115 9.35 0.75 7.76
N GLY A 116 8.27 1.17 8.39
CA GLY A 116 7.51 0.35 9.33
C GLY A 116 6.45 -0.47 8.62
N VAL A 117 5.40 0.20 8.14
CA VAL A 117 4.19 -0.48 7.65
C VAL A 117 4.45 -1.24 6.35
N ALA A 118 5.04 -0.59 5.34
CA ALA A 118 5.27 -1.23 4.04
C ALA A 118 6.30 -2.35 4.13
N SER A 119 7.42 -2.15 4.83
CA SER A 119 8.40 -3.23 5.08
C SER A 119 7.78 -4.42 5.82
N ALA A 120 6.95 -4.18 6.84
CA ALA A 120 6.30 -5.27 7.57
C ALA A 120 5.29 -6.03 6.69
N ALA A 121 4.49 -5.30 5.89
CA ALA A 121 3.52 -5.91 4.99
C ALA A 121 4.21 -6.72 3.88
N TYR A 122 5.10 -6.11 3.11
CA TYR A 122 5.81 -6.79 2.02
C TYR A 122 6.75 -7.89 2.54
N GLY A 123 7.44 -7.63 3.65
CA GLY A 123 8.34 -8.60 4.27
C GLY A 123 7.60 -9.84 4.78
N SER A 124 6.45 -9.67 5.44
CA SER A 124 5.66 -10.81 5.91
C SER A 124 5.04 -11.61 4.76
N VAL A 125 4.40 -10.96 3.78
CA VAL A 125 3.83 -11.66 2.62
C VAL A 125 4.92 -12.37 1.81
N GLY A 126 6.06 -11.71 1.58
CA GLY A 126 7.19 -12.30 0.87
C GLY A 126 7.78 -13.49 1.62
N LEU A 127 8.03 -13.36 2.94
CA LEU A 127 8.58 -14.42 3.76
C LEU A 127 7.65 -15.63 3.85
N PHE A 128 6.38 -15.43 4.21
CA PHE A 128 5.43 -16.52 4.37
C PHE A 128 5.00 -17.12 3.02
N GLY A 129 4.88 -16.30 1.97
CA GLY A 129 4.61 -16.76 0.61
C GLY A 129 5.75 -17.64 0.09
N ALA A 130 7.00 -17.20 0.22
CA ALA A 130 8.16 -18.01 -0.15
C ALA A 130 8.27 -19.29 0.70
N ALA A 131 8.00 -19.22 2.00
CA ALA A 131 8.04 -20.39 2.87
C ALA A 131 6.92 -21.41 2.57
N LEU A 132 5.81 -20.96 1.99
CA LEU A 132 4.67 -21.79 1.61
C LEU A 132 4.84 -22.42 0.21
N PHE A 133 5.31 -21.66 -0.78
CA PHE A 133 5.34 -22.10 -2.18
C PHE A 133 6.74 -22.34 -2.75
N GLY A 134 7.80 -21.81 -2.14
CA GLY A 134 9.18 -22.03 -2.58
C GLY A 134 9.42 -21.58 -4.02
N ASP A 135 10.05 -22.44 -4.82
CA ASP A 135 10.35 -22.19 -6.23
C ASP A 135 9.08 -22.14 -7.12
N ALA A 136 7.93 -22.60 -6.62
CA ALA A 136 6.63 -22.52 -7.31
C ALA A 136 5.88 -21.20 -7.01
N THR A 137 6.51 -20.25 -6.33
CA THR A 137 5.88 -18.96 -6.03
C THR A 137 5.73 -18.13 -7.30
N GLU A 138 4.52 -18.08 -7.83
CA GLU A 138 4.18 -17.16 -8.92
C GLU A 138 4.27 -15.67 -8.49
N SER A 139 4.59 -14.79 -9.44
CA SER A 139 4.68 -13.33 -9.22
C SER A 139 3.38 -12.75 -8.65
N ASN A 140 2.23 -13.26 -9.11
CA ASN A 140 0.95 -13.02 -8.47
C ASN A 140 0.63 -14.18 -7.52
N ILE A 141 0.74 -13.94 -6.21
CA ILE A 141 0.50 -14.96 -5.19
C ILE A 141 -0.94 -15.50 -5.20
N MET A 142 -1.90 -14.76 -5.77
CA MET A 142 -3.26 -15.23 -5.97
C MET A 142 -3.39 -16.25 -7.10
N VAL A 143 -2.35 -16.55 -7.87
CA VAL A 143 -2.39 -17.69 -8.81
C VAL A 143 -2.11 -19.00 -8.09
N ASN A 144 -1.41 -18.92 -6.96
CA ASN A 144 -1.11 -20.08 -6.13
C ASN A 144 -2.35 -20.52 -5.33
N ASP A 145 -2.49 -21.83 -5.12
CA ASP A 145 -3.60 -22.39 -4.34
C ASP A 145 -3.42 -22.14 -2.83
N LEU A 146 -3.84 -20.95 -2.39
CA LEU A 146 -3.73 -20.49 -1.01
C LEU A 146 -4.68 -21.21 -0.04
N LEU A 147 -5.78 -21.78 -0.53
CA LEU A 147 -6.85 -22.39 0.27
C LEU A 147 -7.29 -23.72 -0.37
N PRO A 148 -6.42 -24.73 -0.37
CA PRO A 148 -6.71 -26.01 -1.02
C PRO A 148 -7.97 -26.63 -0.38
N GLY A 149 -8.94 -26.99 -1.21
CA GLY A 149 -10.19 -27.64 -0.79
C GLY A 149 -11.27 -26.72 -0.22
N GLN A 150 -11.09 -25.39 -0.23
CA GLN A 150 -12.09 -24.43 0.29
C GLN A 150 -12.58 -23.42 -0.77
N PRO A 151 -13.28 -23.87 -1.83
CA PRO A 151 -13.60 -23.02 -2.99
C PRO A 151 -14.45 -21.79 -2.64
N ARG A 152 -15.28 -21.85 -1.58
CA ARG A 152 -16.08 -20.72 -1.12
C ARG A 152 -15.23 -19.63 -0.46
N ALA A 153 -14.27 -20.01 0.39
CA ALA A 153 -13.38 -19.07 1.05
C ALA A 153 -12.44 -18.41 0.02
N THR A 154 -11.96 -19.21 -0.93
CA THR A 154 -11.23 -18.76 -2.11
C THR A 154 -12.02 -17.70 -2.86
N LEU A 155 -13.27 -17.98 -3.28
CA LEU A 155 -14.11 -17.03 -4.02
C LEU A 155 -14.32 -15.72 -3.25
N VAL A 156 -14.59 -15.78 -1.94
CA VAL A 156 -14.74 -14.59 -1.09
C VAL A 156 -13.46 -13.76 -1.07
N LEU A 157 -12.28 -14.38 -0.98
CA LEU A 157 -11.00 -13.70 -1.01
C LEU A 157 -10.77 -12.97 -2.34
N TYR A 158 -10.98 -13.63 -3.48
CA TYR A 158 -10.86 -12.99 -4.79
C TYR A 158 -11.89 -11.87 -4.98
N GLY A 159 -13.13 -12.08 -4.53
CA GLY A 159 -14.17 -11.07 -4.59
C GLY A 159 -13.81 -9.83 -3.77
N ALA A 160 -13.30 -10.02 -2.56
CA ALA A 160 -12.85 -8.92 -1.70
C ALA A 160 -11.67 -8.16 -2.31
N LEU A 161 -10.68 -8.86 -2.86
CA LEU A 161 -9.53 -8.24 -3.54
C LEU A 161 -9.96 -7.50 -4.81
N MET A 162 -10.90 -8.04 -5.59
CA MET A 162 -11.45 -7.34 -6.75
C MET A 162 -12.16 -6.06 -6.36
N VAL A 163 -12.99 -6.09 -5.32
CA VAL A 163 -13.63 -4.86 -4.80
C VAL A 163 -12.57 -3.86 -4.33
N TYR A 164 -11.57 -4.32 -3.58
CA TYR A 164 -10.46 -3.48 -3.14
C TYR A 164 -9.72 -2.82 -4.32
N LEU A 165 -9.38 -3.58 -5.36
CA LEU A 165 -8.72 -3.06 -6.56
C LEU A 165 -9.61 -2.08 -7.33
N CYS A 166 -10.90 -2.39 -7.50
CA CYS A 166 -11.86 -1.49 -8.13
C CYS A 166 -11.95 -0.16 -7.38
N CYS A 167 -12.04 -0.19 -6.04
CA CYS A 167 -12.05 1.01 -5.21
C CYS A 167 -10.72 1.78 -5.33
N GLY A 168 -9.58 1.09 -5.28
CA GLY A 168 -8.25 1.70 -5.38
C GLY A 168 -7.95 2.36 -6.73
N MET A 169 -8.49 1.81 -7.83
CA MET A 169 -8.35 2.43 -9.15
C MET A 169 -9.04 3.80 -9.21
N VAL A 170 -10.21 3.93 -8.58
CA VAL A 170 -10.94 5.20 -8.52
C VAL A 170 -10.13 6.23 -7.73
N THR A 171 -9.63 5.88 -6.54
CA THR A 171 -8.84 6.80 -5.70
C THR A 171 -7.56 7.25 -6.40
N THR A 172 -6.87 6.32 -7.06
CA THR A 172 -5.63 6.60 -7.79
C THR A 172 -5.88 7.56 -8.96
N HIS A 173 -6.97 7.39 -9.69
CA HIS A 173 -7.32 8.25 -10.80
C HIS A 173 -7.65 9.69 -10.36
N TYR A 174 -8.33 9.86 -9.21
CA TYR A 174 -8.57 11.18 -8.63
C TYR A 174 -7.27 11.89 -8.22
N ALA A 175 -6.35 11.19 -7.54
CA ALA A 175 -5.08 11.76 -7.12
C ALA A 175 -4.17 12.11 -8.30
N LEU A 176 -4.12 11.27 -9.33
CA LEU A 176 -3.38 11.55 -10.58
C LEU A 176 -3.95 12.77 -11.30
N ARG A 177 -5.28 12.89 -11.38
CA ARG A 177 -5.94 14.05 -11.99
C ARG A 177 -5.64 15.33 -11.21
N ALA A 178 -5.73 15.30 -9.88
CA ALA A 178 -5.40 16.44 -9.04
C ALA A 178 -3.92 16.88 -9.22
N SER A 179 -3.01 15.92 -9.41
CA SER A 179 -1.59 16.21 -9.65
C SER A 179 -1.33 16.82 -11.04
N LEU A 180 -2.12 16.44 -12.06
CA LEU A 180 -2.04 16.98 -13.42
C LEU A 180 -2.68 18.37 -13.55
N GLU A 181 -3.72 18.68 -12.78
CA GLU A 181 -4.40 19.99 -12.81
C GLU A 181 -3.58 21.11 -12.13
N VAL A 182 -2.55 20.75 -11.36
CA VAL A 182 -1.63 21.70 -10.68
C VAL A 182 -0.44 22.11 -11.58
N LEU A 183 -0.19 21.35 -12.65
CA LEU A 183 0.87 21.59 -13.66
C LEU A 183 0.36 22.46 -14.81
#